data_AF-A0A7X6Q0M0-F1
#
_entry.id   AF-A0A7X6Q0M0-F1
#
_cell.length_a   1.000
_cell.length_b   1.000
_cell.length_c   1.000
_cell.angle_alpha   90.00
_cell.angle_beta   90.00
_cell.angle_gamma   90.00
#
_symmetry.space_group_name_H-M   'P 1'
#
loop_
_entity.id
_entity.type
_entity.pdbx_description
1 polymer ?
#
loop_
_entity_poly.entity_id
_entity_poly.type
_entity_poly.pdbx_seq_one_letter_code
_entity_poly.pdbx_strand_id
1 'polypeptide(L)'
;MPWLILLAVVVVIAFYFMTTYNGFISWRNRVDEAFSTMDVYMVKRYDLIPNLVETVKGYAKHEQETLEQVISARNNAVSANTMDEKMKAEGEVAGVLGRLFALSESYPDLKANEQFLDLQGQLQKVEEDIAQSRKYYNGSVRQYNTNIQRFPANFVANMFGFGPRQSFEVDDPTQRESVKVQF
;
A
#
# COMPACT_ATOMS: atom_id res chain seq x y z
N MET A 1 -1.60 39.51 -41.70
CA MET A 1 -2.20 38.16 -41.87
C MET A 1 -1.33 37.02 -41.35
N PRO A 2 -0.04 36.85 -41.70
CA PRO A 2 0.76 35.71 -41.20
C PRO A 2 1.00 35.74 -39.67
N TRP A 3 1.09 36.93 -39.07
CA TRP A 3 1.24 37.10 -37.63
C TRP A 3 0.02 36.64 -36.81
N LEU A 4 -1.20 36.68 -37.39
CA LEU A 4 -2.41 36.17 -36.74
C LEU A 4 -2.40 34.64 -36.67
N ILE A 5 -1.87 33.98 -37.71
CA ILE A 5 -1.71 32.52 -37.74
C ILE A 5 -0.68 32.09 -36.69
N LEU A 6 0.44 32.82 -36.61
CA LEU A 6 1.48 32.56 -35.61
C LEU A 6 0.93 32.76 -34.19
N LEU A 7 0.18 33.83 -33.94
CA LEU A 7 -0.46 34.08 -32.65
C LEU A 7 -1.46 32.96 -32.29
N ALA A 8 -2.29 32.54 -33.24
CA ALA A 8 -3.25 31.45 -33.02
C ALA A 8 -2.54 30.13 -32.65
N VAL A 9 -1.46 29.79 -33.34
CA VAL A 9 -0.65 28.60 -33.05
C VAL A 9 -0.06 28.66 -31.63
N VAL A 10 0.49 29.82 -31.23
CA VAL A 10 1.03 30.02 -29.89
C VAL A 10 -0.05 29.86 -28.82
N VAL A 11 -1.24 30.40 -29.04
CA VAL A 11 -2.38 30.26 -28.10
C VAL A 11 -2.79 28.80 -27.96
N VAL A 12 -2.86 28.05 -29.07
CA VAL A 12 -3.19 26.61 -29.04
C VAL A 12 -2.15 25.82 -28.24
N ILE A 13 -0.85 26.09 -28.46
CA ILE A 13 0.23 25.43 -27.71
C ILE A 13 0.15 25.78 -26.23
N ALA A 14 -0.01 27.06 -25.89
CA ALA A 14 -0.13 27.50 -24.49
C ALA A 14 -1.31 26.82 -23.78
N PHE A 15 -2.46 26.72 -24.46
CA PHE A 15 -3.64 26.03 -23.92
C PHE A 15 -3.41 24.52 -23.74
N TYR A 16 -2.72 23.88 -24.68
CA TYR A 16 -2.32 22.47 -24.55
C TYR A 16 -1.42 22.24 -23.34
N PHE A 17 -0.41 23.09 -23.13
CA PHE A 17 0.49 23.00 -21.98
C PHE A 17 -0.27 23.20 -20.66
N MET A 18 -1.14 24.20 -20.59
CA MET A 18 -1.93 24.50 -19.39
C MET A 18 -2.85 23.33 -19.00
N THR A 19 -3.59 22.78 -19.98
CA THR A 19 -4.50 21.65 -19.73
C THR A 19 -3.76 20.37 -19.34
N THR A 20 -2.64 20.08 -20.01
CA THR A 20 -1.80 18.91 -19.71
C THR A 20 -1.18 18.99 -18.32
N TYR A 21 -0.60 20.15 -17.97
CA TYR A 21 -0.01 20.39 -16.64
C TYR A 21 -1.03 20.18 -15.52
N ASN A 22 -2.21 20.80 -15.64
CA ASN A 22 -3.29 20.64 -14.66
C ASN A 22 -3.78 19.18 -14.58
N GLY A 23 -3.83 18.48 -15.72
CA GLY A 23 -4.12 17.06 -15.77
C GLY A 23 -3.13 16.22 -14.96
N PHE A 24 -1.83 16.50 -15.11
CA PHE A 24 -0.79 15.80 -14.34
C PHE A 24 -0.86 16.07 -12.84
N ILE A 25 -1.15 17.31 -12.43
CA ILE A 25 -1.39 17.64 -11.01
C ILE A 25 -2.58 16.84 -10.46
N SER A 26 -3.68 16.76 -11.23
CA SER A 26 -4.84 15.96 -10.83
C SER A 26 -4.48 14.48 -10.65
N TRP A 27 -3.74 13.88 -11.59
CA TRP A 27 -3.31 12.49 -11.48
C TRP A 27 -2.34 12.26 -10.32
N ARG A 28 -1.44 13.20 -10.06
CA ARG A 28 -0.51 13.15 -8.92
C ARG A 28 -1.29 13.11 -7.61
N ASN A 29 -2.24 14.02 -7.43
CA ASN A 29 -3.07 14.08 -6.23
C ASN A 29 -3.92 12.82 -6.05
N ARG A 30 -4.42 12.21 -7.14
CA ARG A 30 -5.14 10.92 -7.08
C ARG A 30 -4.27 9.76 -6.59
N VAL A 31 -2.98 9.75 -6.96
CA VAL A 31 -2.03 8.75 -6.44
C VAL A 31 -1.79 8.98 -4.94
N ASP A 32 -1.59 10.23 -4.52
CA ASP A 32 -1.36 10.58 -3.12
C ASP A 32 -2.60 10.28 -2.24
N GLU A 33 -3.80 10.55 -2.76
CA GLU A 33 -5.08 10.22 -2.11
C GLU A 33 -5.28 8.70 -1.98
N ALA A 34 -5.00 7.95 -3.04
CA ALA A 34 -5.09 6.49 -3.02
C ALA A 34 -4.12 5.88 -2.00
N PHE A 35 -2.90 6.41 -1.91
CA PHE A 35 -1.94 5.98 -0.89
C PHE A 35 -2.40 6.34 0.52
N SER A 36 -2.86 7.58 0.73
CA SER A 36 -3.34 8.03 2.04
C SER A 36 -4.52 7.21 2.55
N THR A 37 -5.40 6.78 1.64
CA THR A 37 -6.51 5.87 1.96
C THR A 37 -6.00 4.51 2.43
N MET A 38 -5.02 3.95 1.72
CA MET A 38 -4.39 2.69 2.10
C MET A 38 -3.68 2.79 3.46
N ASP A 39 -2.95 3.90 3.71
CA ASP A 39 -2.25 4.18 4.97
C ASP A 39 -3.21 4.19 6.18
N VAL A 40 -4.41 4.74 6.01
CA VAL A 40 -5.44 4.69 7.08
C VAL A 40 -5.80 3.25 7.47
N TYR A 41 -5.88 2.33 6.50
CA TYR A 41 -6.16 0.93 6.80
C TYR A 41 -4.96 0.22 7.42
N MET A 42 -3.74 0.55 6.99
CA MET A 42 -2.51 0.06 7.64
C MET A 42 -2.47 0.46 9.12
N VAL A 43 -2.74 1.72 9.43
CA VAL A 43 -2.79 2.23 10.82
C VAL A 43 -3.85 1.49 11.64
N LYS A 44 -5.07 1.30 11.11
CA LYS A 44 -6.11 0.50 11.78
C LYS A 44 -5.62 -0.90 12.12
N ARG A 45 -4.87 -1.55 11.22
CA ARG A 45 -4.28 -2.87 11.47
C ARG A 45 -3.31 -2.81 12.65
N TYR A 46 -2.44 -1.81 12.68
CA TYR A 46 -1.45 -1.63 13.75
C TYR A 46 -2.09 -1.35 15.11
N ASP A 47 -3.23 -0.68 15.14
CA ASP A 47 -3.96 -0.37 16.37
C ASP A 47 -4.60 -1.62 17.01
N LEU A 48 -4.89 -2.65 16.22
CA LEU A 48 -5.44 -3.93 16.71
C LEU A 48 -4.37 -4.87 17.28
N ILE A 49 -3.11 -4.71 16.87
CA ILE A 49 -2.00 -5.61 17.24
C ILE A 49 -1.77 -5.71 18.76
N PRO A 50 -1.76 -4.61 19.55
CA PRO A 50 -1.55 -4.72 20.99
C PRO A 50 -2.60 -5.60 21.68
N ASN A 51 -3.88 -5.44 21.32
CA ASN A 51 -4.96 -6.24 21.88
C ASN A 51 -4.84 -7.72 21.48
N LEU A 52 -4.44 -7.99 20.23
CA LEU A 52 -4.15 -9.34 19.78
C LEU A 52 -3.00 -9.97 20.57
N VAL A 53 -1.90 -9.24 20.74
CA VAL A 53 -0.73 -9.72 21.48
C VAL A 53 -1.09 -10.01 22.94
N GLU A 54 -1.82 -9.12 23.61
CA GLU A 54 -2.26 -9.36 25.00
C GLU A 54 -3.19 -10.58 25.11
N THR A 55 -4.08 -10.78 24.14
CA THR A 55 -4.95 -11.97 24.09
C THR A 55 -4.11 -13.24 23.94
N VAL A 56 -3.14 -13.26 23.01
CA VAL A 56 -2.27 -14.42 22.80
C VAL A 56 -1.36 -14.69 23.99
N LYS A 57 -0.79 -13.67 24.64
CA LYS A 57 0.02 -13.81 25.86
C LYS A 57 -0.69 -14.55 26.98
N GLY A 58 -2.01 -14.40 27.10
CA GLY A 58 -2.83 -15.10 28.10
C GLY A 58 -2.76 -16.62 27.99
N TYR A 59 -2.60 -17.14 26.77
CA TYR A 59 -2.66 -18.57 26.44
C TYR A 59 -1.31 -19.16 26.04
N ALA A 60 -0.47 -18.41 25.33
CA ALA A 60 0.80 -18.87 24.76
C ALA A 60 2.01 -18.20 25.45
N LYS A 61 2.15 -18.40 26.76
CA LYS A 61 3.20 -17.73 27.57
C LYS A 61 4.64 -18.07 27.17
N HIS A 62 4.85 -19.19 26.48
CA HIS A 62 6.17 -19.62 26.01
C HIS A 62 6.57 -18.99 24.68
N GLU A 63 5.66 -18.25 24.03
CA GLU A 63 5.85 -17.66 22.70
C GLU A 63 6.33 -16.20 22.75
N GLN A 64 7.13 -15.87 23.78
CA GLN A 64 7.58 -14.51 24.04
C GLN A 64 8.34 -13.92 22.84
N GLU A 65 9.26 -14.69 22.24
CA GLU A 65 10.03 -14.25 21.08
C GLU A 65 9.12 -13.91 19.89
N THR A 66 8.13 -14.76 19.60
CA THR A 66 7.15 -14.54 18.53
C THR A 66 6.36 -13.24 18.77
N LEU A 67 5.92 -13.01 20.00
CA LEU A 67 5.12 -11.83 20.37
C LEU A 67 5.98 -10.55 20.37
N GLU A 68 7.25 -10.63 20.75
CA GLU A 68 8.21 -9.52 20.65
C GLU A 68 8.46 -9.13 19.19
N GLN A 69 8.59 -10.10 18.28
CA GLN A 69 8.72 -9.84 16.85
C GLN A 69 7.49 -9.11 16.29
N VAL A 70 6.28 -9.50 16.71
CA VAL A 70 5.03 -8.85 16.29
C VAL A 70 4.98 -7.39 16.76
N ILE A 71 5.34 -7.13 18.02
CA ILE A 71 5.39 -5.76 18.57
C ILE A 71 6.49 -4.93 17.90
N SER A 72 7.65 -5.52 17.63
CA SER A 72 8.73 -4.83 16.91
C SER A 72 8.32 -4.44 15.49
N ALA A 73 7.72 -5.36 14.74
CA ALA A 73 7.22 -5.07 13.39
C ALA A 73 6.17 -3.95 13.41
N ARG A 74 5.23 -3.98 14.36
CA ARG A 74 4.27 -2.88 14.57
C ARG A 74 4.98 -1.55 14.82
N ASN A 75 5.94 -1.52 15.74
CA ASN A 75 6.63 -0.28 16.09
C ASN A 75 7.42 0.28 14.91
N ASN A 76 8.10 -0.57 14.15
CA ASN A 76 8.77 -0.18 12.92
C ASN A 76 7.77 0.44 11.93
N ALA A 77 6.61 -0.18 11.75
CA ALA A 77 5.57 0.31 10.84
C ALA A 77 4.95 1.64 11.27
N VAL A 78 4.73 1.84 12.57
CA VAL A 78 4.26 3.13 13.11
C VAL A 78 5.32 4.23 12.98
N SER A 79 6.60 3.87 13.04
CA SER A 79 7.71 4.84 12.92
C SER A 79 8.08 5.22 11.48
N ALA A 80 7.54 4.51 10.49
CA ALA A 80 7.81 4.74 9.08
C ALA A 80 7.21 6.08 8.60
N ASN A 81 8.05 6.95 8.03
CA ASN A 81 7.66 8.31 7.65
C ASN A 81 7.50 8.47 6.13
N THR A 82 8.25 7.68 5.34
CA THR A 82 8.17 7.74 3.88
C THR A 82 7.21 6.68 3.34
N MET A 83 6.71 6.92 2.12
CA MET A 83 5.85 5.96 1.41
C MET A 83 6.53 4.59 1.34
N ASP A 84 7.79 4.55 0.91
CA ASP A 84 8.54 3.30 0.70
C ASP A 84 8.82 2.57 2.03
N GLU A 85 9.14 3.30 3.10
CA GLU A 85 9.29 2.73 4.45
C GLU A 85 7.98 2.08 4.92
N LYS A 86 6.85 2.77 4.73
CA LYS A 86 5.53 2.25 5.10
C LYS A 86 5.19 1.00 4.32
N MET A 87 5.46 0.98 3.02
CA MET A 87 5.21 -0.18 2.16
C MET A 87 6.02 -1.41 2.59
N LYS A 88 7.29 -1.20 2.96
CA LYS A 88 8.15 -2.28 3.44
C LYS A 88 7.69 -2.81 4.81
N ALA A 89 7.45 -1.90 5.76
CA ALA A 89 7.04 -2.28 7.11
C ALA A 89 5.66 -2.96 7.13
N GLU A 90 4.76 -2.56 6.23
CA GLU A 90 3.47 -3.21 6.00
C GLU A 90 3.63 -4.70 5.64
N GLY A 91 4.61 -5.04 4.79
CA GLY A 91 4.92 -6.42 4.43
C GLY A 91 5.46 -7.23 5.61
N GLU A 92 6.31 -6.62 6.44
CA GLU A 92 6.82 -7.25 7.67
C GLU A 92 5.68 -7.56 8.65
N VAL A 93 4.76 -6.60 8.86
CA VAL A 93 3.59 -6.77 9.72
C VAL A 93 2.67 -7.88 9.21
N ALA A 94 2.39 -7.94 7.90
CA ALA A 94 1.59 -9.01 7.32
C ALA A 94 2.24 -10.39 7.56
N GLY A 95 3.55 -10.49 7.40
CA GLY A 95 4.30 -11.73 7.63
C GLY A 95 4.28 -12.21 9.08
N VAL A 96 4.47 -11.33 10.06
CA VAL A 96 4.42 -11.70 11.49
C VAL A 96 3.00 -12.07 11.93
N LEU A 97 1.97 -11.39 11.41
CA LEU A 97 0.57 -11.71 11.71
C LEU A 97 0.18 -13.08 11.16
N GLY A 98 0.64 -13.43 9.94
CA GLY A 98 0.47 -14.77 9.39
C GLY A 98 1.06 -15.87 10.28
N ARG A 99 2.27 -15.65 10.81
CA ARG A 99 2.90 -16.58 11.77
C ARG A 99 2.12 -16.68 13.08
N LEU A 100 1.63 -15.55 13.60
CA LEU A 100 0.85 -15.51 14.83
C LEU A 100 -0.49 -16.24 14.70
N PHE A 101 -1.15 -16.16 13.55
CA PHE A 101 -2.37 -16.94 13.30
C PHE A 101 -2.08 -18.43 13.13
N ALA A 102 -0.99 -18.80 12.46
CA ALA A 102 -0.56 -20.21 12.37
C ALA A 102 -0.26 -20.80 13.75
N LEU A 103 0.29 -20.01 14.68
CA LEU A 103 0.55 -20.43 16.06
C LEU A 103 -0.73 -20.85 16.79
N SER A 104 -1.88 -20.22 16.51
CA SER A 104 -3.15 -20.55 17.16
C SER A 104 -3.60 -22.00 16.93
N GLU A 105 -3.14 -22.65 15.85
CA GLU A 105 -3.39 -24.07 15.58
C GLU A 105 -2.78 -24.98 16.65
N SER A 106 -1.69 -24.55 17.28
CA SER A 106 -1.02 -25.26 18.36
C SER A 106 -1.66 -25.02 19.74
N TYR A 107 -2.59 -24.06 19.85
CA TYR A 107 -3.23 -23.66 21.12
C TYR A 107 -4.77 -23.70 21.00
N PRO A 108 -5.41 -24.87 21.21
CA PRO A 108 -6.86 -25.03 21.04
C PRO A 108 -7.71 -24.05 21.86
N ASP A 109 -7.30 -23.75 23.10
CA ASP A 109 -8.02 -22.82 23.97
C ASP A 109 -7.98 -21.37 23.45
N LEU A 110 -6.86 -20.97 22.83
CA LEU A 110 -6.73 -19.67 22.16
C LEU A 110 -7.58 -19.64 20.88
N LYS A 111 -7.55 -20.73 20.11
CA LYS A 111 -8.34 -20.87 18.87
C LYS A 111 -9.84 -20.79 19.13
N ALA A 112 -10.29 -21.26 20.29
CA ALA A 112 -11.68 -21.18 20.72
C ALA A 112 -12.03 -19.87 21.46
N ASN A 113 -11.06 -19.00 21.73
CA ASN A 113 -11.30 -17.76 22.46
C ASN A 113 -12.05 -16.75 21.58
N GLU A 114 -13.22 -16.29 22.04
CA GLU A 114 -14.09 -15.37 21.29
C GLU A 114 -13.41 -14.03 20.98
N GLN A 115 -12.64 -13.47 21.92
CA GLN A 115 -11.91 -12.21 21.73
C GLN A 115 -10.80 -12.35 20.67
N PHE A 116 -10.12 -13.49 20.63
CA PHE A 116 -9.11 -13.80 19.61
C PHE A 116 -9.75 -13.94 18.23
N LEU A 117 -10.85 -14.69 18.13
CA LEU A 117 -11.59 -14.87 16.87
C LEU A 117 -12.15 -13.55 16.33
N ASP A 118 -12.65 -12.68 17.20
CA ASP A 118 -13.11 -11.34 16.82
C ASP A 118 -11.95 -10.48 16.27
N LEU A 119 -10.81 -10.42 16.99
CA LEU A 119 -9.63 -9.69 16.53
C LEU A 119 -9.06 -10.24 15.21
N GLN A 120 -9.03 -11.56 15.05
CA GLN A 120 -8.63 -12.21 13.81
C GLN A 120 -9.56 -11.80 12.66
N GLY A 121 -10.87 -11.82 12.87
CA GLY A 121 -11.86 -11.38 11.88
C GLY A 121 -11.72 -9.90 11.52
N GLN A 122 -11.51 -9.03 12.50
CA GLN A 122 -11.24 -7.61 12.26
C GLN A 122 -9.96 -7.40 11.43
N LEU A 123 -8.87 -8.09 11.77
CA LEU A 123 -7.61 -8.01 11.05
C LEU A 123 -7.72 -8.55 9.61
N GLN A 124 -8.45 -9.65 9.41
CA GLN A 124 -8.72 -10.18 8.07
C GLN A 124 -9.49 -9.16 7.22
N LYS A 125 -10.53 -8.54 7.79
CA LYS A 125 -11.30 -7.50 7.10
C LYS A 125 -10.43 -6.29 6.75
N VAL A 126 -9.56 -5.86 7.66
CA VAL A 126 -8.61 -4.77 7.38
C VAL A 126 -7.61 -5.17 6.29
N GLU A 127 -7.14 -6.42 6.25
CA GLU A 127 -6.28 -6.91 5.16
C GLU A 127 -7.00 -6.88 3.81
N GLU A 128 -8.27 -7.25 3.75
CA GLU A 128 -9.10 -7.13 2.54
C GLU A 128 -9.22 -5.67 2.07
N ASP A 129 -9.48 -4.73 3.00
CA ASP A 129 -9.53 -3.29 2.72
C ASP A 129 -8.17 -2.75 2.22
N ILE A 130 -7.06 -3.21 2.80
CA ILE A 130 -5.69 -2.87 2.36
C ILE A 130 -5.46 -3.43 0.95
N ALA A 131 -5.81 -4.68 0.68
CA ALA A 131 -5.64 -5.30 -0.63
C ALA A 131 -6.44 -4.56 -1.73
N GLN A 132 -7.68 -4.17 -1.43
CA GLN A 132 -8.49 -3.38 -2.34
C GLN A 132 -7.90 -1.98 -2.58
N SER A 133 -7.46 -1.32 -1.51
CA SER A 133 -6.82 0.00 -1.59
C SER A 133 -5.51 -0.04 -2.38
N ARG A 134 -4.71 -1.11 -2.21
CA ARG A 134 -3.48 -1.37 -2.97
C ARG A 134 -3.76 -1.51 -4.46
N LYS A 135 -4.81 -2.26 -4.83
CA LYS A 135 -5.24 -2.37 -6.23
C LYS A 135 -5.62 -1.01 -6.82
N TYR A 136 -6.35 -0.19 -6.07
CA TYR A 136 -6.72 1.16 -6.50
C TYR A 136 -5.50 2.07 -6.65
N TYR A 137 -4.60 2.07 -5.67
CA TYR A 137 -3.33 2.80 -5.71
C TYR A 137 -2.49 2.42 -6.94
N ASN A 138 -2.27 1.13 -7.18
CA ASN A 138 -1.51 0.65 -8.35
C ASN A 138 -2.18 1.04 -9.67
N GLY A 139 -3.52 1.03 -9.73
CA GLY A 139 -4.28 1.53 -10.86
C GLY A 139 -4.03 3.02 -11.13
N SER A 140 -4.06 3.85 -10.07
CA SER A 140 -3.77 5.28 -10.13
C SER A 140 -2.32 5.56 -10.55
N VAL A 141 -1.34 4.83 -10.00
CA VAL A 141 0.08 4.93 -10.37
C VAL A 141 0.26 4.59 -11.85
N ARG A 142 -0.31 3.48 -12.31
CA ARG A 142 -0.26 3.08 -13.72
C ARG A 142 -0.82 4.17 -14.64
N GLN A 143 -1.96 4.75 -14.27
CA GLN A 143 -2.60 5.79 -15.07
C GLN A 143 -1.78 7.09 -15.08
N TYR A 144 -1.23 7.50 -13.94
CA TYR A 144 -0.31 8.64 -13.84
C TYR A 144 0.94 8.41 -14.71
N ASN A 145 1.62 7.27 -14.53
CA ASN A 145 2.83 6.91 -15.31
C ASN A 145 2.54 6.86 -16.82
N THR A 146 1.39 6.31 -17.22
CA THR A 146 0.98 6.28 -18.63
C THR A 146 0.79 7.69 -19.19
N ASN A 147 0.17 8.60 -18.42
CA ASN A 147 -0.09 9.97 -18.88
C ASN A 147 1.20 10.78 -19.05
N ILE A 148 2.17 10.64 -18.13
CA ILE A 148 3.45 11.36 -18.24
C ILE A 148 4.38 10.80 -19.32
N GLN A 149 4.20 9.54 -19.73
CA GLN A 149 5.01 8.88 -20.77
C GLN A 149 4.40 9.02 -22.18
N ARG A 150 3.11 9.33 -22.28
CA ARG A 150 2.39 9.40 -23.57
C ARG A 150 2.84 10.61 -24.39
N PHE A 151 3.11 10.42 -25.68
CA PHE A 151 3.32 11.52 -26.62
C PHE A 151 1.98 12.22 -26.96
N PRO A 152 1.93 13.57 -27.04
CA PRO A 152 3.02 14.53 -26.83
C PRO A 152 3.16 15.05 -25.40
N ALA A 153 2.42 14.50 -24.44
CA ALA A 153 2.37 14.98 -23.05
C ALA A 153 3.70 14.78 -22.31
N ASN A 154 4.53 13.82 -22.73
CA ASN A 154 5.86 13.56 -22.21
C ASN A 154 6.82 14.77 -22.30
N PHE A 155 6.66 15.68 -23.26
CA PHE A 155 7.46 16.91 -23.28
C PHE A 155 7.12 17.83 -22.11
N VAL A 156 5.83 17.98 -21.82
CA VAL A 156 5.35 18.76 -20.67
C VAL A 156 5.82 18.09 -19.37
N ALA A 157 5.74 16.76 -19.30
CA ALA A 157 6.17 16.02 -18.11
C ALA A 157 7.65 16.26 -17.80
N ASN A 158 8.53 16.10 -18.80
CA ASN A 158 9.97 16.32 -18.64
C ASN A 158 10.31 17.78 -18.33
N MET A 159 9.65 18.74 -19.00
CA MET A 159 9.90 20.17 -18.79
C MET A 159 9.54 20.65 -17.38
N PHE A 160 8.48 20.09 -16.78
CA PHE A 160 7.99 20.50 -15.45
C PHE A 160 8.31 19.48 -14.33
N GLY A 161 9.17 18.49 -14.60
CA GLY A 161 9.65 17.55 -13.58
C GLY A 161 8.63 16.54 -13.07
N PHE A 162 7.64 16.14 -13.89
CA PHE A 162 6.75 15.04 -13.56
C PHE A 162 7.44 13.70 -13.81
N GLY A 163 8.02 13.11 -12.75
CA GLY A 163 8.63 11.79 -12.78
C GLY A 163 7.64 10.65 -12.50
N PRO A 164 7.99 9.39 -12.86
CA PRO A 164 7.18 8.21 -12.56
C PRO A 164 7.09 7.94 -11.07
N ARG A 165 6.00 7.26 -10.66
CA ARG A 165 5.80 6.76 -9.30
C ARG A 165 5.88 5.25 -9.25
N GLN A 166 6.33 4.71 -8.13
CA GLN A 166 6.45 3.28 -7.89
C GLN A 166 5.10 2.67 -7.53
N SER A 167 4.83 1.46 -8.01
CA SER A 167 3.65 0.67 -7.60
C SER A 167 3.92 -0.05 -6.28
N PHE A 168 2.86 -0.37 -5.57
CA PHE A 168 2.91 -1.26 -4.42
C PHE A 168 2.92 -2.72 -4.89
N GLU A 169 4.11 -3.28 -5.04
CA GLU A 169 4.31 -4.70 -5.26
C GLU A 169 4.56 -5.40 -3.93
N VAL A 170 3.99 -6.60 -3.78
CA VAL A 170 4.37 -7.49 -2.69
C VAL A 170 5.66 -8.17 -3.15
N ASP A 171 6.79 -7.74 -2.60
CA ASP A 171 8.11 -8.36 -2.81
C ASP A 171 8.21 -9.71 -2.07
N ASP A 172 7.22 -10.58 -2.26
CA ASP A 172 7.28 -11.94 -1.76
C ASP A 172 7.59 -12.91 -2.91
N PRO A 173 8.87 -13.24 -3.14
CA PRO A 173 9.25 -14.23 -4.15
C PRO A 173 8.62 -15.61 -3.89
N THR A 174 8.21 -15.93 -2.65
CA THR A 174 7.57 -17.21 -2.33
C THR A 174 6.14 -17.33 -2.84
N GLN A 175 5.43 -16.22 -3.08
CA GLN A 175 4.11 -16.23 -3.72
C GLN A 175 4.18 -16.48 -5.24
N ARG A 176 5.35 -16.32 -5.86
CA ARG A 176 5.59 -16.65 -7.27
C ARG A 176 6.10 -18.09 -7.45
N GLU A 177 6.49 -18.78 -6.39
CA GLU A 177 6.79 -20.20 -6.44
C GLU A 177 5.48 -20.99 -6.46
N SER A 178 5.11 -21.50 -7.64
CA SER A 178 3.99 -22.42 -7.80
C SER A 178 4.11 -23.57 -6.80
N VAL A 179 3.05 -23.81 -6.01
CA VAL A 179 2.95 -24.98 -5.12
C VAL A 179 3.20 -26.23 -5.96
N LYS A 180 4.36 -26.86 -5.78
CA LYS A 180 4.66 -28.15 -6.42
C LYS A 180 3.87 -29.21 -5.69
N VAL A 181 2.67 -29.51 -6.19
CA VAL A 181 1.90 -30.67 -5.75
C VAL A 181 2.64 -31.91 -6.23
N GLN A 182 3.34 -32.57 -5.31
CA GLN A 182 3.86 -33.93 -5.54
C GLN A 182 2.73 -34.90 -5.18
N PHE A 183 2.33 -35.73 -6.15
CA PHE A 183 1.48 -36.90 -5.93
C PHE A 183 2.32 -38.08 -5.44
#